data_AF-A0A2S9GBX0-F1
#
_entry.id   AF-A0A2S9GBX0-F1
#
_cell.length_a   1.000
_cell.length_b   1.000
_cell.length_c   1.000
_cell.angle_alpha   90.00
_cell.angle_beta   90.00
_cell.angle_gamma   90.00
#
_symmetry.space_group_name_H-M   'P 1'
#
loop_
_entity.id
_entity.type
_entity.pdbx_description
1 polymer ?
#
loop_
_entity_poly.entity_id
_entity_poly.type
_entity_poly.pdbx_seq_one_letter_code
_entity_poly.pdbx_strand_id
1 'polypeptide(L)'
;RTHLELGGKAPVIVFDDADLGAAAEGIATAAYFNAGQDCTAATRVLASASIAADLTAALAEQAKSATTTFGRAADDEDAWVPPV
;
A
#
# COMPACT_ATOMS: atom_id res chain seq x y z
N ARG A 1 2.61 -35.20 -7.55
CA ARG A 1 3.51 -34.04 -7.37
C ARG A 1 2.63 -32.83 -7.14
N THR A 2 2.95 -31.97 -6.16
CA THR A 2 2.14 -30.79 -5.82
C THR A 2 3.04 -29.55 -5.71
N HIS A 3 2.51 -28.41 -6.16
CA HIS A 3 3.07 -27.06 -5.97
C HIS A 3 1.99 -26.21 -5.26
N LEU A 4 2.37 -25.43 -4.26
CA LEU A 4 1.46 -24.70 -3.39
C LEU A 4 1.96 -23.27 -3.20
N GLU A 5 1.09 -22.30 -3.48
CA GLU A 5 1.29 -20.86 -3.22
C GLU A 5 0.26 -20.44 -2.17
N LEU A 6 0.72 -20.23 -0.94
CA LEU A 6 -0.15 -20.20 0.26
C LEU A 6 -0.40 -18.79 0.83
N GLY A 7 -0.07 -17.77 0.04
CA GLY A 7 -0.17 -16.37 0.45
C GLY A 7 1.06 -15.84 1.18
N GLY A 8 0.95 -14.64 1.74
CA GLY A 8 2.05 -13.95 2.38
C GLY A 8 1.61 -12.83 3.32
N LYS A 9 2.58 -12.27 4.05
CA LYS A 9 2.43 -11.07 4.89
C LYS A 9 3.63 -10.17 4.69
N ALA A 10 3.80 -9.70 3.45
CA ALA A 10 5.07 -9.12 2.99
C ALA A 10 5.42 -7.83 3.77
N PRO A 11 6.67 -7.73 4.28
CA PRO A 11 7.17 -6.52 4.93
C PRO A 11 7.82 -5.56 3.94
N VAL A 12 7.76 -4.26 4.24
CA VAL A 12 8.57 -3.19 3.64
C VAL A 12 9.47 -2.62 4.73
N ILE A 13 10.76 -2.48 4.45
CA ILE A 13 11.74 -1.90 5.38
C ILE A 13 12.21 -0.57 4.77
N VAL A 14 11.99 0.53 5.48
CA VAL A 14 12.38 1.87 5.05
C VAL A 14 13.52 2.37 5.93
N PHE A 15 14.63 2.74 5.29
CA PHE A 15 15.83 3.27 5.95
C PHE A 15 15.78 4.79 6.03
N ASP A 16 16.60 5.36 6.91
CA ASP A 16 16.62 6.80 7.23
C ASP A 16 17.04 7.69 6.04
N ASP A 17 17.72 7.11 5.06
CA ASP A 17 18.17 7.77 3.84
C ASP A 17 17.21 7.61 2.66
N ALA A 18 16.07 6.93 2.86
CA ALA A 18 15.05 6.77 1.83
C ALA A 18 14.33 8.10 1.56
N ASP A 19 14.00 8.33 0.29
CA ASP A 19 13.00 9.34 -0.06
C ASP A 19 11.63 8.88 0.46
N LEU A 20 11.14 9.52 1.52
CA LEU A 20 9.90 9.12 2.18
C LEU A 20 8.66 9.34 1.31
N GLY A 21 8.69 10.32 0.40
CA GLY A 21 7.59 10.57 -0.53
C GLY A 21 7.48 9.43 -1.54
N ALA A 22 8.60 9.11 -2.20
CA ALA A 22 8.67 7.99 -3.14
C ALA A 22 8.38 6.64 -2.45
N ALA A 23 8.89 6.44 -1.23
CA ALA A 23 8.61 5.25 -0.45
C ALA A 23 7.11 5.12 -0.13
N ALA A 24 6.46 6.20 0.29
CA ALA A 24 5.04 6.19 0.62
C ALA A 24 4.16 5.88 -0.61
N GLU A 25 4.45 6.48 -1.77
CA GLU A 25 3.75 6.21 -3.03
C GLU A 25 3.89 4.73 -3.45
N GLY A 26 5.11 4.19 -3.41
CA GLY A 26 5.37 2.79 -3.74
C GLY A 26 4.68 1.82 -2.77
N ILE A 27 4.71 2.11 -1.48
CA ILE A 27 4.00 1.33 -0.45
C ILE A 27 2.50 1.37 -0.69
N ALA A 28 1.91 2.54 -0.92
CA ALA A 28 0.47 2.66 -1.18
C ALA A 28 0.05 1.87 -2.41
N THR A 29 0.85 1.95 -3.48
CA THR A 29 0.63 1.14 -4.69
C THR A 29 0.62 -0.35 -4.38
N ALA A 30 1.68 -0.85 -3.72
CA ALA A 30 1.81 -2.27 -3.38
C ALA A 30 0.82 -2.75 -2.30
N ALA A 31 0.27 -1.85 -1.48
CA ALA A 31 -0.67 -2.18 -0.42
C ALA A 31 -2.12 -2.17 -0.90
N TYR A 32 -2.49 -1.24 -1.79
CA TYR A 32 -3.88 -1.03 -2.22
C TYR A 32 -4.19 -1.55 -3.61
N PHE A 33 -3.19 -1.97 -4.40
CA PHE A 33 -3.43 -2.69 -5.65
C PHE A 33 -4.40 -3.85 -5.42
N ASN A 34 -5.44 -3.94 -6.25
CA ASN A 34 -6.52 -4.91 -6.13
C ASN A 34 -7.18 -4.94 -4.72
N ALA A 35 -7.32 -3.77 -4.09
CA ALA A 35 -7.78 -3.63 -2.70
C ALA A 35 -6.93 -4.42 -1.69
N GLY A 36 -5.65 -4.62 -1.99
CA GLY A 36 -4.72 -5.41 -1.19
C GLY A 36 -4.94 -6.92 -1.28
N GLN A 37 -5.82 -7.39 -2.18
CA GLN A 37 -6.07 -8.81 -2.45
C GLN A 37 -4.98 -9.38 -3.38
N ASP A 38 -3.74 -9.28 -2.91
CA ASP A 38 -2.53 -9.75 -3.59
C ASP A 38 -1.65 -10.50 -2.56
N CYS A 39 -1.13 -11.67 -2.93
CA CYS A 39 -0.36 -12.51 -2.02
C CYS A 39 0.98 -11.89 -1.58
N THR A 40 1.46 -10.90 -2.32
CA THR A 40 2.70 -10.14 -2.10
C THR A 40 2.45 -8.74 -1.57
N ALA A 41 1.19 -8.37 -1.27
CA ALA A 41 0.81 -7.03 -0.82
C ALA A 41 1.68 -6.52 0.33
N ALA A 42 2.02 -5.23 0.29
CA ALA A 42 2.77 -4.55 1.32
C ALA A 42 1.92 -4.37 2.59
N THR A 43 2.00 -5.32 3.52
CA THR A 43 1.09 -5.39 4.67
C THR A 43 1.71 -4.95 6.01
N ARG A 44 3.03 -4.77 6.05
CA ARG A 44 3.76 -4.35 7.26
C ARG A 44 4.89 -3.42 6.86
N VAL A 45 4.90 -2.20 7.39
CA VAL A 45 5.98 -1.23 7.15
C VAL A 45 6.82 -1.11 8.41
N LEU A 46 8.13 -1.29 8.27
CA LEU A 46 9.12 -1.20 9.34
C LEU A 46 10.04 -0.01 9.03
N ALA A 47 10.20 0.87 10.00
CA ALA A 47 11.04 2.06 9.90
C ALA A 47 11.70 2.35 11.25
N SER A 48 12.78 3.12 11.24
CA SER A 48 13.39 3.62 12.48
C SER A 48 12.45 4.61 13.18
N ALA A 49 12.69 4.84 14.47
CA ALA A 49 11.93 5.82 15.24
C ALA A 49 12.08 7.26 14.72
N SER A 50 13.23 7.61 14.12
CA SER A 50 13.50 8.97 13.63
C SER A 50 12.66 9.36 12.41
N ILE A 51 12.26 8.40 11.56
CA ILE A 51 11.46 8.67 10.36
C ILE A 51 10.01 8.19 10.49
N ALA A 52 9.66 7.44 11.53
CA ALA A 52 8.36 6.79 11.66
C ALA A 52 7.18 7.79 11.58
N ALA A 53 7.29 8.95 12.22
CA ALA A 53 6.23 9.96 12.21
C ALA A 53 6.03 10.55 10.80
N ASP A 54 7.11 10.94 10.14
CA ASP A 54 7.07 11.55 8.81
C ASP A 54 6.61 10.54 7.74
N LEU A 55 7.10 9.30 7.80
CA LEU A 55 6.64 8.23 6.92
C LEU A 55 5.16 7.90 7.15
N THR A 56 4.69 7.88 8.40
CA THR A 56 3.26 7.68 8.71
C THR A 56 2.41 8.81 8.14
N ALA A 57 2.87 10.06 8.25
CA ALA A 57 2.17 11.20 7.67
C ALA A 57 2.11 11.09 6.14
N ALA A 58 3.22 10.75 5.48
CA ALA A 58 3.26 10.56 4.03
C ALA A 58 2.32 9.43 3.57
N LEU A 59 2.30 8.29 4.26
CA LEU A 59 1.36 7.19 3.99
C LEU A 59 -0.10 7.60 4.20
N ALA A 60 -0.39 8.42 5.22
CA ALA A 60 -1.74 8.93 5.45
C ALA A 60 -2.20 9.85 4.31
N GLU A 61 -1.33 10.67 3.74
CA GLU A 61 -1.66 11.48 2.56
C GLU A 61 -1.93 10.62 1.31
N GLN A 62 -1.15 9.54 1.11
CA GLN A 62 -1.45 8.56 0.06
C GLN A 62 -2.82 7.90 0.27
N ALA A 63 -3.15 7.51 1.50
CA ALA A 63 -4.46 6.91 1.81
C ALA A 63 -5.64 7.90 1.63
N LYS A 64 -5.46 9.18 1.95
CA LYS A 64 -6.49 10.21 1.75
C LYS A 64 -6.73 10.53 0.27
N SER A 65 -5.69 10.46 -0.55
CA SER A 65 -5.78 10.72 -1.99
C SER A 65 -6.24 9.49 -2.78
N ALA A 66 -6.19 8.29 -2.17
CA ALA A 66 -6.66 7.07 -2.80
C ALA A 66 -8.16 7.17 -3.14
N THR A 67 -8.46 6.95 -4.41
CA THR A 67 -9.83 7.00 -4.91
C THR A 67 -10.39 5.59 -4.93
N THR A 68 -11.53 5.36 -4.27
CA THR A 68 -12.16 4.04 -4.18
C THR A 68 -13.47 4.02 -4.95
N THR A 69 -13.96 2.85 -5.36
CA THR A 69 -15.28 2.73 -6.02
C THR A 69 -16.47 2.99 -5.07
N PHE A 70 -16.23 3.18 -3.77
CA PHE A 70 -17.30 3.40 -2.80
C PHE A 70 -17.98 4.75 -3.02
N GLY A 71 -19.31 4.73 -3.23
CA GLY A 71 -20.08 5.94 -3.52
C GLY A 71 -19.84 6.51 -4.92
N ARG A 72 -19.21 5.73 -5.82
CA ARG A 72 -18.92 6.08 -7.21
C ARG A 72 -19.57 5.11 -8.18
N ALA A 73 -19.55 5.44 -9.47
CA ALA A 73 -20.04 4.54 -10.52
C ALA A 73 -19.12 3.30 -10.63
N ALA A 74 -19.68 2.17 -11.04
CA ALA A 74 -18.92 0.91 -11.15
C ALA A 74 -17.89 0.93 -12.28
N ASP A 75 -18.07 1.81 -13.27
CA ASP A 75 -17.21 2.07 -14.42
C ASP A 75 -16.43 3.38 -14.31
N ASP A 76 -16.34 3.96 -13.10
CA ASP A 76 -15.51 5.14 -12.87
C ASP A 76 -14.01 4.79 -13.05
N GLU A 77 -13.43 5.21 -14.17
CA GLU A 77 -12.02 4.96 -14.51
C GLU A 77 -11.04 5.67 -13.56
N ASP A 78 -11.48 6.69 -12.81
CA ASP A 78 -10.68 7.37 -11.80
C ASP A 78 -10.69 6.62 -10.46
N ALA A 79 -11.57 5.63 -10.28
CA ALA A 79 -11.63 4.82 -9.07
C ALA A 79 -10.55 3.74 -9.08
N TRP A 80 -9.46 4.02 -8.36
CA TRP A 80 -8.29 3.15 -8.28
C TRP A 80 -8.49 1.89 -7.41
N VAL A 81 -9.09 2.03 -6.23
CA VAL A 81 -9.25 0.93 -5.27
C VAL A 81 -10.63 0.27 -5.44
N PRO A 82 -10.69 -1.00 -5.90
CA PRO A 82 -11.95 -1.70 -6.15
C PRO A 82 -12.61 -2.18 -4.84
N PRO A 83 -13.85 -2.71 -4.90
CA PRO A 83 -14.46 -3.42 -3.78
C PRO A 83 -13.63 -4.66 -3.37
N VAL A 84 -13.81 -5.10 -2.12
CA VAL A 84 -13.27 -6.39 -1.64
C VAL A 84 -14.08 -7.57 -2.14
#